data_AF-A0A101U616-F1
#
_entry.id   AF-A0A101U616-F1
#
_cell.length_a   1.000
_cell.length_b   1.000
_cell.length_c   1.000
_cell.angle_alpha   90.00
_cell.angle_beta   90.00
_cell.angle_gamma   90.00
#
_symmetry.space_group_name_H-M   'P 1'
#
loop_
_entity.id
_entity.type
_entity.pdbx_description
1 polymer ?
#
loop_
_entity_poly.entity_id
_entity_poly.type
_entity_poly.pdbx_seq_one_letter_code
_entity_poly.pdbx_strand_id
1 'polypeptide(L)'
;MLAAAYLGTVPAANLLTAHVGTVPVGLGMMAPAGVYLGGLALVLRDLTREVLGPHAVLAAVAAGGAVSWLLAEPRLALASVAAFVLSELLDTAVYEPLRRLSLMVAVAVSNTVGAVADSVIFLSLAFGSLAFLPGQLLGKTLMTLAALTVIAVVRRRRRTVTA
;
A
#
# COMPACT_ATOMS: atom_id res chain seq x y z
N MET A 1 3.14 0.65 17.68
CA MET A 1 1.76 0.43 17.18
C MET A 1 1.66 0.59 15.66
N LEU A 2 2.11 1.70 15.06
CA LEU A 2 2.01 1.92 13.60
C LEU A 2 2.70 0.85 12.75
N ALA A 3 3.97 0.52 13.03
CA ALA A 3 4.68 -0.52 12.29
C ALA A 3 4.02 -1.90 12.41
N ALA A 4 3.40 -2.23 13.56
CA ALA A 4 2.68 -3.49 13.75
C ALA A 4 1.37 -3.51 12.96
N ALA A 5 0.63 -2.40 12.93
CA ALA A 5 -0.55 -2.25 12.09
C ALA A 5 -0.20 -2.36 10.61
N TYR A 6 0.89 -1.72 10.18
CA TYR A 6 1.41 -1.80 8.82
C TYR A 6 1.84 -3.22 8.45
N LEU A 7 2.65 -3.86 9.28
CA LEU A 7 3.07 -5.26 9.13
C LEU A 7 1.86 -6.18 8.94
N GLY A 8 0.83 -6.01 9.77
CA GLY A 8 -0.39 -6.83 9.73
C GLY A 8 -1.20 -6.67 8.45
N THR A 9 -1.05 -5.58 7.69
CA THR A 9 -1.78 -5.42 6.42
C THR A 9 -1.35 -6.42 5.35
N VAL A 10 -0.07 -6.83 5.33
CA VAL A 10 0.47 -7.75 4.32
C VAL A 10 -0.17 -9.15 4.41
N PRO A 11 -0.09 -9.88 5.54
CA PRO A 11 -0.71 -11.19 5.65
C PRO A 11 -2.23 -11.11 5.53
N ALA A 12 -2.86 -10.07 6.08
CA ALA A 12 -4.31 -9.91 5.98
C ALA A 12 -4.77 -9.67 4.54
N ALA A 13 -4.03 -8.87 3.74
CA ALA A 13 -4.35 -8.63 2.33
C ALA A 13 -4.22 -9.91 1.50
N ASN A 14 -3.18 -10.70 1.77
CA ASN A 14 -2.94 -11.95 1.07
C ASN A 14 -3.94 -13.03 1.46
N LEU A 15 -4.32 -13.11 2.74
CA LEU A 15 -5.40 -13.99 3.21
C LEU A 15 -6.75 -13.63 2.58
N LEU A 16 -7.11 -12.35 2.54
CA LEU A 16 -8.32 -11.89 1.85
C LEU A 16 -8.30 -12.27 0.38
N THR A 17 -7.17 -12.04 -0.29
CA THR A 17 -7.00 -12.39 -1.70
C THR A 17 -7.14 -13.89 -1.94
N ALA A 18 -6.56 -14.73 -1.07
CA ALA A 18 -6.64 -16.18 -1.19
C ALA A 18 -8.04 -16.75 -0.92
N HIS A 19 -8.76 -16.22 0.09
CA HIS A 19 -10.05 -16.79 0.51
C HIS A 19 -11.26 -16.17 -0.19
N VAL A 20 -11.22 -14.87 -0.48
CA VAL A 20 -12.34 -14.13 -1.09
C VAL A 20 -12.16 -14.02 -2.60
N GLY A 21 -10.93 -14.09 -3.11
CA GLY A 21 -10.64 -13.95 -4.53
C GLY A 21 -10.79 -12.50 -4.97
N THR A 22 -11.72 -12.24 -5.89
CA THR A 22 -11.93 -10.91 -6.48
C THR A 22 -13.24 -10.28 -6.02
N VAL A 23 -13.20 -8.96 -5.86
CA VAL A 23 -14.31 -8.14 -5.36
C VAL A 23 -14.56 -6.95 -6.27
N PRO A 24 -15.82 -6.46 -6.34
CA PRO A 24 -16.14 -5.27 -7.10
C PRO A 24 -15.61 -4.02 -6.39
N VAL A 25 -14.86 -3.19 -7.11
CA VAL A 25 -14.29 -1.92 -6.60
C VAL A 25 -15.04 -0.69 -7.10
N GLY A 26 -16.14 -0.89 -7.83
CA GLY A 26 -16.93 0.16 -8.46
C GLY A 26 -16.65 0.28 -9.96
N LEU A 27 -17.49 1.05 -10.66
CA LEU A 27 -17.41 1.28 -12.11
C LEU A 27 -17.37 -0.01 -12.97
N GLY A 28 -17.97 -1.10 -12.47
CA GLY A 28 -17.93 -2.41 -13.12
C GLY A 28 -16.57 -3.12 -13.08
N MET A 29 -15.58 -2.57 -12.36
CA MET A 29 -14.25 -3.15 -12.26
C MET A 29 -14.12 -4.11 -11.06
N MET A 30 -13.33 -5.14 -11.26
CA MET A 30 -12.97 -6.14 -10.25
C MET A 30 -11.51 -5.98 -9.85
N ALA A 31 -11.18 -6.33 -8.61
CA ALA A 31 -9.81 -6.41 -8.12
C ALA A 31 -9.66 -7.53 -7.08
N PRO A 32 -8.46 -8.07 -6.85
CA PRO A 32 -8.19 -8.93 -5.71
C PRO A 32 -8.67 -8.31 -4.40
N ALA A 33 -9.32 -9.08 -3.52
CA ALA A 33 -9.91 -8.60 -2.28
C ALA A 33 -8.90 -7.88 -1.36
N GLY A 34 -7.62 -8.26 -1.43
CA GLY A 34 -6.54 -7.57 -0.73
C GLY A 34 -6.33 -6.11 -1.14
N VAL A 35 -6.94 -5.63 -2.23
CA VAL A 35 -6.85 -4.24 -2.70
C VAL A 35 -7.19 -3.23 -1.61
N TYR A 36 -8.18 -3.52 -0.77
CA TYR A 36 -8.62 -2.57 0.25
C TYR A 36 -7.57 -2.38 1.34
N LEU A 37 -6.97 -3.49 1.79
CA LEU A 37 -5.85 -3.46 2.71
C LEU A 37 -4.58 -2.94 2.06
N GLY A 38 -4.39 -3.17 0.76
CA GLY A 38 -3.30 -2.56 -0.01
C GLY A 38 -3.38 -1.03 -0.03
N GLY A 39 -4.58 -0.45 -0.18
CA GLY A 39 -4.75 1.00 -0.08
C GLY A 39 -4.50 1.53 1.33
N LEU A 40 -4.96 0.82 2.36
CA LEU A 40 -4.64 1.15 3.76
C LEU A 40 -3.13 1.04 4.04
N ALA A 41 -2.47 0.04 3.48
CA ALA A 41 -1.04 -0.19 3.62
C ALA A 41 -0.22 0.99 3.11
N LEU A 42 -0.64 1.65 2.01
CA LEU A 42 0.03 2.85 1.50
C LEU A 42 0.03 3.99 2.54
N VAL A 43 -1.12 4.25 3.17
CA VAL A 43 -1.21 5.31 4.20
C VAL A 43 -0.41 4.95 5.45
N LEU A 44 -0.51 3.68 5.91
CA LEU A 44 0.24 3.21 7.07
C LEU A 44 1.74 3.17 6.81
N ARG A 45 2.17 2.85 5.58
CA ARG A 45 3.56 2.91 5.13
C ARG A 45 4.09 4.32 5.26
N ASP A 46 3.38 5.30 4.70
CA ASP A 46 3.82 6.71 4.72
C ASP A 46 3.96 7.23 6.16
N LEU A 47 2.97 6.94 7.02
CA LEU A 47 3.02 7.28 8.45
C LEU A 47 4.15 6.55 9.19
N THR A 48 4.39 5.28 8.87
CA THR A 48 5.47 4.48 9.48
C THR A 48 6.83 5.02 9.04
N ARG A 49 6.98 5.40 7.77
CA ARG A 49 8.20 5.99 7.21
C ARG A 49 8.49 7.34 7.86
N GLU A 50 7.47 8.18 8.04
CA GLU A 50 7.61 9.50 8.67
C GLU A 50 8.02 9.40 10.15
N VAL A 51 7.45 8.44 10.91
CA VAL A 51 7.69 8.32 12.36
C VAL A 51 8.94 7.48 12.68
N LEU A 52 9.20 6.42 11.92
CA LEU A 52 10.20 5.39 12.25
C LEU A 52 11.30 5.23 11.18
N GLY A 53 11.20 5.93 10.05
CA GLY A 53 12.17 5.89 8.98
C GLY A 53 12.01 4.69 8.01
N PRO A 54 12.77 4.69 6.90
CA PRO A 54 12.65 3.70 5.83
C PRO A 54 13.05 2.28 6.24
N HIS A 55 14.04 2.14 7.13
CA HIS A 55 14.48 0.81 7.60
C HIS A 55 13.38 0.08 8.38
N ALA A 56 12.58 0.81 9.16
CA ALA A 56 11.46 0.22 9.89
C ALA A 56 10.36 -0.28 8.95
N VAL A 57 10.13 0.44 7.84
CA VAL A 57 9.18 0.04 6.80
C VAL A 57 9.64 -1.25 6.11
N LEU A 58 10.93 -1.34 5.73
CA LEU A 58 11.50 -2.55 5.14
C LEU A 58 11.44 -3.74 6.10
N ALA A 59 11.76 -3.53 7.38
CA ALA A 59 11.67 -4.57 8.40
C ALA A 59 10.22 -5.05 8.60
N ALA A 60 9.25 -4.14 8.61
CA ALA A 60 7.83 -4.47 8.72
C ALA A 60 7.33 -5.28 7.52
N VAL A 61 7.81 -4.97 6.31
CA VAL A 61 7.47 -5.74 5.10
C VAL A 61 8.13 -7.11 5.11
N ALA A 62 9.40 -7.21 5.49
CA ALA A 62 10.08 -8.49 5.59
C ALA A 62 9.39 -9.41 6.61
N ALA A 63 9.07 -8.88 7.79
CA ALA A 63 8.35 -9.62 8.82
C ALA A 63 6.91 -9.95 8.40
N GLY A 64 6.18 -9.00 7.82
CA GLY A 64 4.82 -9.20 7.32
C GLY A 64 4.77 -10.22 6.18
N GLY A 65 5.77 -10.21 5.31
CA GLY A 65 5.97 -11.20 4.26
C GLY A 65 6.28 -12.59 4.80
N ALA A 66 7.14 -12.71 5.81
CA ALA A 66 7.42 -13.97 6.49
C ALA A 66 6.16 -14.54 7.16
N VAL A 67 5.38 -13.71 7.86
CA VAL A 67 4.09 -14.12 8.42
C VAL A 67 3.12 -14.51 7.32
N SER A 68 3.05 -13.73 6.23
CA SER A 68 2.19 -14.05 5.09
C SER A 68 2.58 -15.35 4.39
N TRP A 69 3.87 -15.71 4.38
CA TRP A 69 4.34 -16.98 3.82
C TRP A 69 3.80 -18.18 4.62
N LEU A 70 3.69 -18.03 5.94
CA LEU A 70 3.19 -19.07 6.82
C LEU A 70 1.66 -19.19 6.77
N LEU A 71 0.96 -18.08 6.52
CA LEU A 71 -0.50 -18.01 6.60
C LEU A 71 -1.21 -18.09 5.24
N ALA A 72 -0.57 -17.67 4.15
CA ALA A 72 -1.15 -17.59 2.82
C ALA A 72 -0.25 -18.29 1.79
N GLU A 73 -0.69 -18.32 0.53
CA GLU A 73 0.09 -18.91 -0.56
C GLU A 73 1.47 -18.22 -0.69
N PRO A 74 2.59 -18.98 -0.72
CA PRO A 74 3.94 -18.43 -0.83
C PRO A 74 4.12 -17.48 -2.02
N ARG A 75 3.40 -17.73 -3.11
CA ARG A 75 3.37 -16.88 -4.30
C ARG A 75 2.86 -15.47 -4.00
N LEU A 76 1.78 -15.34 -3.22
CA LEU A 76 1.23 -14.04 -2.82
C LEU A 76 2.19 -13.30 -1.89
N ALA A 77 2.78 -14.01 -0.92
CA ALA A 77 3.75 -13.43 0.00
C ALA A 77 4.98 -12.86 -0.75
N LEU A 78 5.56 -13.64 -1.67
CA LEU A 78 6.67 -13.19 -2.52
C LEU A 78 6.28 -12.03 -3.41
N ALA A 79 5.11 -12.09 -4.05
CA ALA A 79 4.62 -11.02 -4.89
C ALA A 79 4.46 -9.71 -4.10
N SER A 80 3.90 -9.75 -2.89
CA SER A 80 3.74 -8.57 -2.02
C SER A 80 5.08 -7.99 -1.59
N VAL A 81 6.02 -8.83 -1.15
CA VAL A 81 7.35 -8.37 -0.72
C VAL A 81 8.11 -7.76 -1.89
N ALA A 82 8.10 -8.41 -3.05
CA ALA A 82 8.76 -7.90 -4.25
C ALA A 82 8.13 -6.58 -4.74
N ALA A 83 6.80 -6.54 -4.81
CA ALA A 83 6.07 -5.34 -5.19
C ALA A 83 6.38 -4.17 -4.25
N PHE A 84 6.42 -4.43 -2.95
CA PHE A 84 6.76 -3.42 -1.97
C PHE A 84 8.20 -2.91 -2.13
N VAL A 85 9.18 -3.81 -2.13
CA VAL A 85 10.60 -3.41 -2.15
C VAL A 85 10.91 -2.65 -3.44
N LEU A 86 10.44 -3.15 -4.58
CA LEU A 86 10.70 -2.52 -5.87
C LEU A 86 9.95 -1.19 -6.03
N SER A 87 8.72 -1.09 -5.52
CA SER A 87 7.98 0.18 -5.55
C SER A 87 8.59 1.23 -4.63
N GLU A 88 9.12 0.85 -3.47
CA GLU A 88 9.81 1.76 -2.55
C GLU A 88 11.14 2.28 -3.14
N LEU A 89 11.88 1.42 -3.84
CA LEU A 89 13.08 1.83 -4.58
C LEU A 89 12.75 2.80 -5.70
N LEU A 90 11.69 2.52 -6.46
CA LEU A 90 11.25 3.38 -7.56
C LEU A 90 10.70 4.73 -7.05
N ASP A 91 9.90 4.71 -5.99
CA ASP A 91 9.42 5.91 -5.30
C ASP A 91 10.60 6.78 -4.88
N THR A 92 11.61 6.20 -4.24
CA THR A 92 12.82 6.92 -3.81
C THR A 92 13.60 7.50 -5.00
N ALA A 93 13.74 6.72 -6.08
CA ALA A 93 14.43 7.17 -7.30
C ALA A 93 13.70 8.33 -8.02
N VAL A 94 12.38 8.38 -7.95
CA VAL A 94 11.55 9.45 -8.52
C VAL A 94 11.49 10.66 -7.59
N TYR A 95 11.44 10.43 -6.28
CA TYR A 95 11.33 11.48 -5.26
C TYR A 95 12.56 12.39 -5.24
N GLU A 96 13.77 11.83 -5.22
CA GLU A 96 15.01 12.59 -5.04
C GLU A 96 15.26 13.69 -6.10
N PRO A 97 15.11 13.43 -7.42
CA PRO A 97 15.26 14.49 -8.42
C PRO A 97 14.12 15.53 -8.35
N LEU A 98 12.88 15.10 -8.10
CA LEU A 98 11.73 16.00 -8.06
C LEU A 98 11.70 16.89 -6.81
N ARG A 99 12.31 16.44 -5.71
CA ARG A 99 12.44 17.20 -4.47
C ARG A 99 13.17 18.54 -4.69
N ARG A 100 14.06 18.60 -5.69
CA ARG A 100 14.77 19.83 -6.07
C ARG A 100 13.86 20.88 -6.71
N LEU A 101 12.71 20.46 -7.24
CA LEU A 101 11.74 21.33 -7.92
C LEU A 101 10.61 21.75 -6.97
N SER A 102 9.95 20.77 -6.34
CA SER A 102 8.86 21.02 -5.39
C SER A 102 8.58 19.79 -4.54
N LEU A 103 8.47 19.99 -3.23
CA LEU A 103 8.14 18.92 -2.28
C LEU A 103 6.78 18.28 -2.59
N MET A 104 5.76 19.09 -2.88
CA MET A 104 4.41 18.57 -3.15
C MET A 104 4.38 17.75 -4.44
N VAL A 105 5.07 18.21 -5.49
CA VAL A 105 5.16 17.48 -6.77
C VAL A 105 5.93 16.19 -6.57
N ALA A 106 7.06 16.23 -5.85
CA ALA A 106 7.86 15.04 -5.56
C ALA A 106 7.03 13.98 -4.86
N VAL A 107 6.33 14.34 -3.77
CA VAL A 107 5.47 13.41 -3.01
C VAL A 107 4.33 12.87 -3.86
N ALA A 108 3.62 13.71 -4.60
CA ALA A 108 2.46 13.27 -5.39
C ALA A 108 2.87 12.31 -6.51
N VAL A 109 3.92 12.66 -7.26
CA VAL A 109 4.39 11.85 -8.39
C VAL A 109 5.04 10.56 -7.91
N SER A 110 5.92 10.62 -6.91
CA SER A 110 6.62 9.43 -6.41
C SER A 110 5.64 8.41 -5.83
N ASN A 111 4.66 8.86 -5.03
CA ASN A 111 3.63 7.97 -4.48
C ASN A 111 2.74 7.36 -5.57
N THR A 112 2.40 8.14 -6.59
CA THR A 112 1.61 7.62 -7.73
C THR A 112 2.39 6.55 -8.48
N VAL A 113 3.66 6.82 -8.79
CA VAL A 113 4.53 5.86 -9.47
C VAL A 113 4.74 4.61 -8.63
N GLY A 114 4.99 4.77 -7.32
CA GLY A 114 5.12 3.66 -6.38
C GLY A 114 3.87 2.79 -6.32
N ALA A 115 2.67 3.39 -6.23
CA ALA A 115 1.41 2.65 -6.18
C ALA A 115 1.11 1.91 -7.50
N VAL A 116 1.47 2.49 -8.64
CA VAL A 116 1.35 1.84 -9.95
C VAL A 116 2.31 0.67 -10.06
N ALA A 117 3.60 0.88 -9.74
CA ALA A 117 4.62 -0.16 -9.78
C ALA A 117 4.28 -1.32 -8.85
N ASP A 118 3.86 -1.03 -7.61
CA ASP A 118 3.42 -2.04 -6.65
C ASP A 118 2.28 -2.89 -7.24
N SER A 119 1.28 -2.25 -7.84
CA SER A 119 0.13 -2.95 -8.44
C SER A 119 0.52 -3.80 -9.65
N VAL A 120 1.39 -3.28 -10.53
CA VAL A 120 1.88 -4.01 -11.71
C VAL A 120 2.70 -5.22 -11.30
N ILE A 121 3.66 -5.04 -10.38
CA ILE A 121 4.56 -6.10 -9.93
C ILE A 121 3.77 -7.17 -9.16
N PHE A 122 2.91 -6.75 -8.24
CA PHE A 122 2.06 -7.66 -7.48
C PHE A 122 1.20 -8.50 -8.40
N LEU A 123 0.43 -7.88 -9.31
CA LEU A 123 -0.47 -8.61 -10.19
C LEU A 123 0.27 -9.54 -11.17
N SER A 124 1.42 -9.10 -11.68
CA SER A 124 2.27 -9.90 -12.56
C SER A 124 2.78 -11.16 -11.85
N LEU A 125 3.30 -11.02 -10.63
CA LEU A 125 3.85 -12.14 -9.88
C LEU A 125 2.76 -13.03 -9.26
N ALA A 126 1.73 -12.43 -8.68
CA ALA A 126 0.64 -13.13 -7.99
C ALA A 126 -0.33 -13.84 -8.94
N PHE A 127 -0.61 -13.25 -10.11
CA PHE A 127 -1.64 -13.78 -11.02
C PHE A 127 -1.15 -14.03 -12.45
N GLY A 128 0.02 -13.50 -12.84
CA GLY A 128 0.50 -13.61 -14.22
C GLY A 128 -0.32 -12.79 -15.21
N SER A 129 -1.11 -11.83 -14.72
CA SER A 129 -2.02 -11.03 -15.54
C SER A 129 -2.25 -9.64 -14.94
N LEU A 130 -2.35 -8.63 -15.80
CA LEU A 130 -2.68 -7.26 -15.44
C LEU A 130 -4.16 -6.93 -15.64
N ALA A 131 -5.03 -7.92 -15.86
CA ALA A 131 -6.46 -7.72 -16.09
C ALA A 131 -7.14 -6.91 -14.96
N PHE A 132 -6.67 -7.09 -13.72
CA PHE A 132 -7.19 -6.38 -12.56
C PHE A 132 -6.51 -5.04 -12.28
N LEU A 133 -5.56 -4.60 -13.12
CA LEU A 133 -4.79 -3.37 -12.85
C LEU A 133 -5.68 -2.13 -12.69
N PRO A 134 -6.67 -1.86 -13.58
CA PRO A 134 -7.54 -0.69 -13.42
C PRO A 134 -8.33 -0.74 -12.10
N GLY A 135 -8.88 -1.90 -11.75
CA GLY A 135 -9.60 -2.09 -10.48
C GLY A 135 -8.68 -1.98 -9.26
N GLN A 136 -7.45 -2.50 -9.35
CA GLN A 136 -6.46 -2.43 -8.28
C GLN A 136 -6.07 -0.99 -7.98
N LEU A 137 -5.83 -0.18 -9.03
CA LEU A 137 -5.50 1.24 -8.90
C LEU A 137 -6.68 2.04 -8.34
N LEU A 138 -7.89 1.78 -8.83
CA LEU A 138 -9.10 2.44 -8.31
C LEU A 138 -9.30 2.11 -6.83
N GLY A 139 -9.30 0.82 -6.47
CA GLY A 139 -9.55 0.37 -5.11
C GLY A 139 -8.53 0.94 -4.12
N LYS A 140 -7.24 0.92 -4.46
CA LYS A 140 -6.20 1.54 -3.64
C LYS A 140 -6.40 3.04 -3.49
N THR A 141 -6.70 3.74 -4.58
CA THR A 141 -6.93 5.20 -4.56
C THR A 141 -8.11 5.56 -3.66
N LEU A 142 -9.25 4.88 -3.82
CA LEU A 142 -10.44 5.09 -2.99
C LEU A 142 -10.14 4.85 -1.51
N MET A 143 -9.42 3.77 -1.19
CA MET A 143 -9.07 3.46 0.18
C MET A 143 -8.08 4.46 0.79
N THR A 144 -7.09 4.91 0.03
CA THR A 144 -6.17 5.96 0.45
C THR A 144 -6.93 7.25 0.76
N LEU A 145 -7.82 7.68 -0.14
CA LEU A 145 -8.64 8.87 0.08
C LEU A 145 -9.56 8.74 1.31
N ALA A 146 -10.17 7.57 1.51
CA ALA A 146 -10.99 7.29 2.68
C ALA A 146 -10.16 7.37 3.97
N ALA A 147 -8.99 6.72 4.02
CA ALA A 147 -8.10 6.75 5.17
C ALA A 147 -7.59 8.17 5.48
N LEU A 148 -7.19 8.93 4.47
CA LEU A 148 -6.78 10.32 4.62
C LEU A 148 -7.92 11.20 5.14
N THR A 149 -9.15 10.98 4.66
CA THR A 149 -10.34 11.70 5.15
C THR A 149 -10.59 11.42 6.62
N VAL A 150 -10.52 10.15 7.04
CA VAL A 150 -10.65 9.76 8.46
C VAL A 150 -9.58 10.45 9.31
N ILE A 151 -8.31 10.43 8.87
CA ILE A 151 -7.21 11.11 9.57
C ILE A 151 -7.48 12.61 9.68
N ALA A 152 -7.89 13.27 8.61
CA ALA A 152 -8.18 14.70 8.60
C ALA A 152 -9.31 15.06 9.58
N VAL A 153 -10.40 14.30 9.60
CA VAL A 153 -11.53 14.50 10.52
C VAL A 153 -11.09 14.32 11.97
N VAL A 154 -10.34 13.25 12.28
CA VAL A 154 -9.85 12.99 13.64
C VAL A 154 -8.90 14.10 14.11
N ARG A 155 -8.00 14.58 13.25
CA ARG A 155 -7.07 15.68 13.59
C ARG A 155 -7.82 17.00 13.84
N ARG A 156 -8.84 17.32 13.05
CA ARG A 156 -9.69 18.52 13.26
C ARG A 156 -10.39 18.47 14.62
N ARG A 157 -10.97 17.32 14.98
CA ARG A 157 -11.64 17.14 16.28
C ARG A 157 -10.69 17.29 17.46
N ARG A 158 -9.48 16.72 17.39
CA ARG A 158 -8.48 16.84 18.47
C ARG A 158 -8.01 18.27 18.71
N ARG A 159 -7.83 19.07 17.65
CA ARG A 159 -7.46 20.49 17.78
C ARG A 159 -8.54 21.35 18.42
N THR A 160 -9.81 20.97 18.27
CA THR A 160 -10.96 21.71 18.82
C THR A 160 -11.17 21.42 20.32
N VAL A 161 -10.67 20.28 20.82
CA VAL A 161 -10.80 19.90 22.25
C VAL A 161 -9.68 20.50 23.12
N THR A 162 -8.57 20.91 22.52
CA THR A 162 -7.42 21.53 23.20
C THR A 162 -7.37 23.07 23.07
N ALA A 163 -8.39 23.69 22.49
CA ALA A 163 -8.53 25.14 22.36
C ALA A 163 -9.68 25.64 23.26
#